data_AF-A0A920E1Y8-F1
#
_entry.id   AF-A0A920E1Y8-F1
#
_cell.length_a   1.000
_cell.length_b   1.000
_cell.length_c   1.000
_cell.angle_alpha   90.00
_cell.angle_beta   90.00
_cell.angle_gamma   90.00
#
_symmetry.space_group_name_H-M   'P 1'
#
loop_
_entity.id
_entity.type
_entity.pdbx_description
1 polymer ?
#
loop_
_entity_poly.entity_id
_entity_poly.type
_entity_poly.pdbx_seq_one_letter_code
_entity_poly.pdbx_strand_id
1 'polypeptide(L)'
;MTVRVVVKCLSREIPLVDISSGQYRLRESFLLKVHKLYEDSFALNKRLKELIERSKDEVEEDDEEFVILKAKQKTANSVQRGTIRLAGQLQGGGVRQGSFFPPTNTHYQRLDQLMSDWQELENE
;
A
#
# COMPACT_ATOMS: atom_id res chain seq x y z
N MET A 1 -14.06 33.27 -7.13
CA MET A 1 -14.71 32.84 -8.40
C MET A 1 -14.63 31.34 -8.47
N THR A 2 -15.77 30.65 -8.42
CA THR A 2 -15.84 29.18 -8.43
C THR A 2 -16.25 28.75 -9.84
N VAL A 3 -15.38 28.02 -10.54
CA VAL A 3 -15.66 27.55 -11.90
C VAL A 3 -16.44 26.24 -11.80
N ARG A 4 -17.69 26.23 -12.26
CA ARG A 4 -18.51 25.02 -12.41
C ARG A 4 -18.40 24.53 -13.86
N VAL A 5 -17.80 23.36 -14.04
CA VAL A 5 -17.84 22.63 -15.33
C VAL A 5 -19.05 21.71 -15.29
N VAL A 6 -20.03 21.96 -16.16
CA VAL A 6 -21.25 21.14 -16.27
C VAL A 6 -21.05 20.15 -17.42
N VAL A 7 -20.77 18.89 -17.10
CA VAL A 7 -20.84 17.78 -18.06
C VAL A 7 -22.23 17.18 -17.96
N LYS A 8 -22.99 17.28 -19.06
CA LYS A 8 -24.35 16.77 -19.17
C LYS A 8 -24.29 15.28 -19.51
N CYS A 9 -24.55 14.40 -18.54
CA CYS A 9 -24.72 12.96 -18.77
C CYS A 9 -26.06 12.46 -18.21
N LEU A 10 -26.65 11.54 -18.96
CA LEU A 10 -27.97 10.95 -18.84
C LEU A 10 -28.13 10.09 -17.57
N SER A 11 -29.26 10.31 -16.88
CA SER A 11 -30.02 9.38 -16.03
C SER A 11 -29.35 8.07 -15.57
N ARG A 12 -28.51 8.18 -14.55
CA ARG A 12 -28.49 7.35 -13.33
C ARG A 12 -27.91 8.30 -12.30
N GLU A 13 -28.62 8.60 -11.22
CA GLU A 13 -28.12 9.45 -10.15
C GLU A 13 -26.91 8.76 -9.51
N ILE A 14 -25.74 8.95 -10.13
CA ILE A 14 -24.46 8.76 -9.47
C ILE A 14 -24.50 9.80 -8.36
N PRO A 15 -24.57 9.40 -7.07
CA PRO A 15 -24.56 10.37 -6.00
C PRO A 15 -23.33 11.24 -6.21
N LEU A 16 -23.55 12.54 -6.44
CA LEU A 16 -22.49 13.53 -6.54
C LEU A 16 -21.77 13.50 -5.20
N VAL A 17 -20.60 12.86 -5.17
CA VAL A 17 -19.79 12.80 -3.97
C VAL A 17 -19.22 14.21 -3.79
N ASP A 18 -19.77 14.96 -2.84
CA ASP A 18 -19.37 16.34 -2.56
C ASP A 18 -18.02 16.34 -1.85
N ILE A 19 -16.95 16.27 -2.63
CA ILE A 19 -15.58 16.23 -2.16
C ILE A 19 -14.88 17.51 -2.61
N SER A 20 -14.31 18.20 -1.64
CA SER A 20 -13.49 19.38 -1.93
C SER A 20 -12.21 18.98 -2.66
N SER A 21 -11.70 19.88 -3.51
CA SER A 21 -10.40 19.69 -4.17
C SER A 21 -9.25 19.42 -3.17
N GLY A 22 -9.33 19.97 -1.96
CA GLY A 22 -8.39 19.69 -0.88
C GLY A 22 -8.40 18.23 -0.41
N GLN A 23 -9.58 17.64 -0.23
CA GLN A 23 -9.72 16.24 0.15
C GLN A 23 -9.22 15.27 -0.93
N TYR A 24 -9.41 15.62 -2.20
CA TYR A 24 -8.83 14.88 -3.32
C TYR A 24 -7.30 14.86 -3.26
N ARG A 25 -6.67 16.04 -3.07
CA ARG A 25 -5.21 16.16 -2.95
C ARG A 25 -4.65 15.38 -1.75
N LEU A 26 -5.35 15.38 -0.61
CA LEU A 26 -4.96 14.57 0.54
C LEU A 26 -4.95 13.08 0.19
N ARG A 27 -6.01 12.60 -0.46
CA ARG A 27 -6.10 11.20 -0.92
C ARG A 27 -5.01 10.86 -1.92
N GLU A 28 -4.77 11.71 -2.90
CA GLU A 28 -3.71 11.53 -3.90
C GLU A 28 -2.34 11.45 -3.23
N SER A 29 -2.00 12.41 -2.38
CA SER A 29 -0.71 12.42 -1.66
C SER A 29 -0.50 11.17 -0.80
N PHE A 30 -1.56 10.66 -0.18
CA PHE A 30 -1.52 9.43 0.60
C PHE A 30 -1.31 8.21 -0.30
N LEU A 31 -2.06 8.09 -1.40
CA LEU A 31 -1.93 6.98 -2.33
C LEU A 31 -0.55 6.94 -2.98
N LEU A 32 0.06 8.09 -3.29
CA LEU A 32 1.43 8.16 -3.79
C LEU A 32 2.44 7.60 -2.77
N LYS A 33 2.28 7.90 -1.48
CA LYS A 33 3.13 7.31 -0.42
C LYS A 33 2.95 5.80 -0.33
N VAL A 34 1.70 5.32 -0.33
CA VAL A 34 1.39 3.88 -0.31
C VAL A 34 1.97 3.18 -1.54
N HIS A 35 1.86 3.80 -2.71
CA HIS A 35 2.34 3.24 -3.97
C HIS A 35 3.87 3.13 -3.98
N LYS A 36 4.60 4.17 -3.55
CA LYS A 36 6.05 4.11 -3.43
C LYS A 36 6.50 2.96 -2.52
N LEU A 37 5.91 2.85 -1.32
CA LEU A 37 6.22 1.77 -0.40
C LEU A 37 5.88 0.38 -0.98
N TYR A 38 4.81 0.28 -1.77
CA TYR A 38 4.48 -0.95 -2.50
C TYR A 38 5.57 -1.31 -3.52
N GLU A 39 6.06 -0.36 -4.32
CA GLU A 39 7.08 -0.62 -5.33
C GLU A 39 8.39 -1.10 -4.68
N ASP A 40 8.83 -0.40 -3.64
CA ASP A 40 10.05 -0.72 -2.90
C ASP A 40 9.94 -2.12 -2.26
N SER A 41 8.84 -2.39 -1.56
CA SER A 41 8.60 -3.71 -0.94
C SER A 41 8.39 -4.84 -1.94
N PHE A 42 7.76 -4.57 -3.08
CA PHE A 42 7.61 -5.56 -4.16
C PHE A 42 8.97 -5.93 -4.76
N ALA A 43 9.80 -4.94 -5.10
CA ALA A 43 11.11 -5.16 -5.68
C ALA A 43 12.00 -5.99 -4.75
N LEU A 44 12.01 -5.65 -3.46
CA LEU A 44 12.80 -6.39 -2.47
C LEU A 44 12.26 -7.80 -2.23
N ASN A 45 10.94 -7.96 -2.03
CA ASN A 45 10.32 -9.27 -1.86
C ASN A 45 10.63 -10.19 -3.06
N LYS A 46 10.58 -9.65 -4.29
CA LYS A 46 10.94 -10.41 -5.49
C LYS A 46 12.40 -10.86 -5.46
N ARG A 47 13.34 -9.96 -5.18
CA ARG A 47 14.77 -10.28 -5.07
C ARG A 47 15.05 -11.33 -3.99
N LEU A 48 14.45 -11.19 -2.81
CA LEU A 48 14.62 -12.13 -1.70
C LEU A 48 14.05 -13.51 -2.03
N LYS A 49 12.89 -13.58 -2.69
CA LYS A 49 12.35 -14.86 -3.19
C LYS A 49 13.30 -15.56 -4.17
N GLU A 50 13.86 -14.82 -5.11
CA GLU A 50 14.82 -15.35 -6.09
C GLU A 50 16.15 -15.77 -5.43
N LEU A 51 16.58 -15.11 -4.37
CA LEU A 51 17.73 -15.52 -3.57
C LEU A 51 17.45 -16.80 -2.79
N ILE A 52 16.34 -16.84 -2.04
CA ILE A 52 15.92 -18.01 -1.27
C ILE A 52 15.79 -19.24 -2.18
N GLU A 53 15.16 -19.10 -3.35
CA GLU A 53 14.98 -20.23 -4.27
C GLU A 53 16.31 -20.81 -4.75
N ARG A 54 17.33 -19.96 -4.98
CA ARG A 54 18.66 -20.40 -5.38
C ARG A 54 19.43 -21.07 -4.23
N SER A 55 19.28 -20.55 -3.02
CA SER A 55 20.01 -21.05 -1.84
C SER A 55 19.41 -22.32 -1.23
N LYS A 56 18.16 -22.68 -1.57
CA LYS A 56 17.47 -23.86 -1.03
C LYS A 56 18.21 -25.18 -1.23
N ASP A 57 18.94 -25.31 -2.34
CA ASP A 57 19.65 -26.55 -2.68
C ASP A 57 21.06 -26.61 -2.07
N GLU A 58 21.58 -25.47 -1.59
CA GLU A 58 22.96 -25.32 -1.14
C GLU A 58 23.10 -25.16 0.38
N VAL A 59 22.04 -24.71 1.06
CA VAL A 59 22.07 -24.32 2.47
C VAL A 59 21.02 -25.10 3.27
N GLU A 60 21.37 -25.56 4.46
CA GLU A 60 20.42 -26.21 5.38
C GLU A 60 19.34 -25.22 5.86
N GLU A 61 18.14 -25.72 6.16
CA GLU A 61 17.02 -24.86 6.51
C GLU A 61 17.21 -24.07 7.82
N ASP A 62 18.03 -24.60 8.73
CA ASP A 62 18.34 -24.02 10.04
C ASP A 62 19.60 -23.14 10.05
N ASP A 63 20.23 -22.93 8.89
CA ASP A 63 21.34 -21.99 8.77
C ASP A 63 20.92 -20.57 9.15
N GLU A 64 21.72 -19.92 9.99
CA GLU A 64 21.38 -18.63 10.59
C GLU A 64 21.16 -17.54 9.52
N GLU A 65 21.99 -17.51 8.47
CA GLU A 65 21.85 -16.54 7.39
C GLU A 65 20.59 -16.82 6.55
N PHE A 66 20.29 -18.09 6.29
CA PHE A 66 19.10 -18.49 5.54
C PHE A 66 17.80 -18.18 6.31
N VAL A 67 17.79 -18.36 7.62
CA VAL A 67 16.67 -17.98 8.50
C VAL A 67 16.45 -16.47 8.48
N ILE A 68 17.52 -15.67 8.59
CA ILE A 68 17.45 -14.20 8.50
C ILE A 68 16.90 -13.78 7.14
N LEU A 69 17.37 -14.39 6.05
CA LEU A 69 16.90 -14.10 4.68
C LEU A 69 15.40 -14.38 4.52
N LYS A 70 14.91 -15.52 5.04
CA LYS A 70 13.47 -15.84 5.08
C LYS A 70 12.68 -14.84 5.93
N ALA A 71 13.23 -14.41 7.07
CA ALA A 71 12.58 -13.41 7.92
C ALA A 71 12.44 -12.06 7.19
N LYS A 72 13.51 -11.57 6.54
CA LYS A 72 13.46 -10.36 5.70
C LYS A 72 12.42 -10.49 4.59
N GLN A 73 12.36 -11.64 3.91
CA GLN A 73 11.37 -11.88 2.85
C GLN A 73 9.93 -11.83 3.39
N LYS A 74 9.70 -12.42 4.57
CA LYS A 74 8.39 -12.43 5.23
C LYS A 74 7.94 -11.01 5.59
N THR A 75 8.83 -10.19 6.13
CA THR A 75 8.55 -8.79 6.48
C THR A 75 8.28 -7.96 5.23
N ALA A 76 9.13 -8.04 4.20
CA ALA A 76 8.90 -7.34 2.92
C ALA A 76 7.55 -7.71 2.28
N ASN A 77 7.19 -9.00 2.30
CA ASN A 77 5.90 -9.47 1.81
C ASN A 77 4.71 -9.00 2.67
N SER A 78 4.89 -8.91 3.99
CA SER A 78 3.88 -8.36 4.90
C SER A 78 3.60 -6.88 4.59
N VAL A 79 4.66 -6.08 4.44
CA VAL A 79 4.58 -4.65 4.06
C VAL A 79 3.86 -4.51 2.72
N GLN A 80 4.28 -5.27 1.70
CA GLN A 80 3.67 -5.26 0.37
C GLN A 80 2.18 -5.61 0.40
N ARG A 81 1.77 -6.62 1.17
CA ARG A 81 0.34 -6.98 1.31
C ARG A 81 -0.42 -5.91 2.10
N GLY A 82 0.23 -5.28 3.07
CA GLY A 82 -0.30 -4.17 3.85
C GLY A 82 -0.64 -2.97 2.97
N THR A 83 0.26 -2.58 2.07
CA THR A 83 0.04 -1.47 1.13
C THR A 83 -1.10 -1.75 0.15
N ILE A 84 -1.19 -2.97 -0.41
CA ILE A 84 -2.32 -3.39 -1.26
C ILE A 84 -3.64 -3.26 -0.50
N ARG A 85 -3.71 -3.76 0.75
CA ARG A 85 -4.91 -3.69 1.57
C ARG A 85 -5.32 -2.24 1.86
N LEU A 86 -4.34 -1.41 2.21
CA LEU A 86 -4.57 0.00 2.53
C LEU A 86 -5.07 0.79 1.31
N ALA A 87 -4.52 0.54 0.13
CA ALA A 87 -5.02 1.09 -1.12
C ALA A 87 -6.44 0.60 -1.45
N GLY A 88 -6.72 -0.69 -1.25
CA GLY A 88 -8.04 -1.29 -1.47
C GLY A 88 -9.14 -0.71 -0.57
N GLN A 89 -8.80 -0.34 0.68
CA GLN A 89 -9.73 0.35 1.58
C GLN A 89 -10.18 1.70 1.02
N LEU A 90 -9.26 2.47 0.41
CA LEU A 90 -9.55 3.74 -0.25
C LEU A 90 -10.20 3.63 -1.63
N GLN A 91 -10.31 2.41 -2.17
CA GLN A 91 -11.03 2.09 -3.40
C GLN A 91 -12.42 1.46 -3.14
N GLY A 92 -12.83 1.30 -1.87
CA GLY A 92 -14.15 0.78 -1.52
C GLY A 92 -14.19 -0.69 -1.12
N GLY A 93 -13.04 -1.34 -0.87
CA GLY A 93 -12.96 -2.75 -0.47
C GLY A 93 -13.59 -3.12 0.90
N GLY A 94 -14.26 -2.17 1.57
CA GLY A 94 -14.92 -2.40 2.88
C GLY A 94 -16.13 -1.52 3.18
N VAL A 95 -16.57 -0.67 2.23
CA VAL A 95 -17.74 0.20 2.39
C VAL A 95 -18.62 0.04 1.15
N ARG A 96 -19.94 -0.10 1.32
CA ARG A 96 -20.92 -0.41 0.26
C ARG A 96 -20.98 0.59 -0.91
N GLN A 97 -20.18 1.65 -0.89
CA GLN A 97 -19.94 2.54 -2.02
C GLN A 97 -18.49 2.98 -1.96
N GLY A 98 -17.78 2.91 -3.10
CA GLY A 98 -16.40 3.39 -3.26
C GLY A 98 -16.29 4.84 -2.80
N SER A 99 -15.89 5.02 -1.55
CA SER A 99 -15.88 6.30 -0.91
C SER A 99 -14.63 7.02 -1.41
N PHE A 100 -14.77 8.02 -2.27
CA PHE A 100 -13.68 8.93 -2.66
C PHE A 100 -13.17 9.78 -1.47
N PHE A 101 -13.59 9.45 -0.25
CA PHE A 101 -13.28 10.15 0.97
C PHE A 101 -11.76 10.17 1.23
N PRO A 102 -11.29 11.24 1.90
CA PRO A 102 -9.89 11.35 2.27
C PRO A 102 -9.50 10.23 3.25
N PRO A 103 -8.20 9.89 3.33
CA PRO A 103 -7.68 8.98 4.35
C PRO A 103 -8.03 9.51 5.76
N THR A 104 -8.48 8.60 6.61
CA THR A 104 -8.73 8.88 8.04
C THR A 104 -7.46 8.69 8.87
N ASN A 105 -7.48 9.12 10.14
CA ASN A 105 -6.36 8.92 11.08
C ASN A 105 -5.92 7.44 11.18
N THR A 106 -6.86 6.50 11.13
CA THR A 106 -6.55 5.06 11.12
C THR A 106 -5.75 4.63 9.90
N HIS A 107 -5.99 5.24 8.73
CA HIS A 107 -5.21 4.97 7.53
C HIS A 107 -3.78 5.49 7.67
N TYR A 108 -3.59 6.68 8.25
CA TYR A 108 -2.27 7.23 8.54
C TYR A 108 -1.50 6.38 9.55
N GLN A 109 -2.12 6.01 10.68
CA GLN A 109 -1.51 5.10 11.66
C GLN A 109 -1.08 3.78 11.02
N ARG A 110 -1.90 3.24 10.12
CA ARG A 110 -1.55 1.99 9.42
C ARG A 110 -0.39 2.19 8.44
N LEU A 111 -0.33 3.32 7.74
CA LEU A 111 0.80 3.66 6.88
C LEU A 111 2.08 3.83 7.71
N ASP A 112 2.02 4.52 8.84
CA ASP A 112 3.15 4.74 9.73
C ASP A 112 3.71 3.42 10.27
N GLN A 113 2.84 2.48 10.66
CA GLN A 113 3.25 1.13 11.04
C GLN A 113 3.99 0.42 9.89
N LEU A 114 3.44 0.44 8.68
CA LEU A 114 4.08 -0.19 7.52
C LEU A 114 5.43 0.44 7.18
N MET A 115 5.57 1.75 7.39
CA MET A 115 6.85 2.45 7.21
C MET A 115 7.85 2.09 8.31
N SER A 116 7.41 1.91 9.56
CA SER A 116 8.25 1.43 10.65
C SER A 116 8.78 0.02 10.37
N ASP A 117 7.88 -0.91 10.03
CA ASP A 117 8.23 -2.28 9.65
C ASP A 117 9.22 -2.32 8.48
N TRP A 118 9.10 -1.36 7.54
CA TRP A 118 10.01 -1.21 6.40
C TRP A 118 11.37 -0.64 6.80
N GLN A 119 11.41 0.37 7.67
CA GLN A 119 12.65 0.97 8.16
C GLN A 119 13.47 0.00 9.01
N GLU A 120 12.82 -0.84 9.82
CA GLU A 120 13.51 -1.91 10.56
C GLU A 120 14.26 -2.83 9.60
N LEU A 121 13.66 -3.14 8.46
CA LEU A 121 14.27 -3.98 7.41
C LEU A 121 15.46 -3.29 6.72
N GLU A 122 15.40 -1.98 6.49
CA GLU A 122 16.49 -1.22 5.86
C GLU A 122 17.70 -1.00 6.79
N ASN A 123 17.50 -1.01 8.11
CA ASN A 123 18.55 -0.79 9.11
C ASN A 123 19.24 -2.08 9.60
N GLU A 124 18.75 -3.25 9.18
CA GLU A 124 19.36 -4.59 9.38
C GLU A 124 20.20 -5.05 8.18
#